data_AF-A0A183JKT9-F1
#
_entry.id   AF-A0A183JKT9-F1
#
_cell.length_a   1.000
_cell.length_b   1.000
_cell.length_c   1.000
_cell.angle_alpha   90.00
_cell.angle_beta   90.00
_cell.angle_gamma   90.00
#
_symmetry.space_group_name_H-M   'P 1'
#
loop_
_entity.id
_entity.type
_entity.pdbx_description
1 polymer ?
#
loop_
_entity_poly.entity_id
_entity_poly.type
_entity_poly.pdbx_seq_one_letter_code
_entity_poly.pdbx_strand_id
1 'polypeptide(L)'
;MQNPESFYRVTKDIFIPPTGRLIIEPGVKLFFDSGVGLFSQGELKLEGTLTSPIIFDYYSQVRLNNDEIQGHFINHANFNKSIPNNTVRLSGGEWSRNNNSYYGRLEVWISRINQISSSEYGHWATVCEDGFNKHALMLACLNIGLVANPKSWLPPVSIREATIAKANILMNRSRSSLGHITYIDCQGYETDLSECEYNYEPIAYPLQTCMNFMDLVIQCHRPGWSGIRITASDSGSRTIISHVQIHHAGLLDYTRLEYMPSLQLDYFSGTINKLKVICLWIVVSYFLYSFVNYNIVFDYLENSIVLTVNIACHSYGTL
;
A
#
# COMPACT_ATOMS: atom_id res chain seq x y z
N MET A 1 -35.30 -3.90 13.55
CA MET A 1 -34.55 -3.08 12.58
C MET A 1 -33.09 -3.46 12.69
N GLN A 2 -32.60 -4.25 11.73
CA GLN A 2 -31.26 -4.83 11.72
C GLN A 2 -30.29 -3.77 11.20
N ASN A 3 -29.34 -3.36 12.05
CA ASN A 3 -28.31 -2.35 11.79
C ASN A 3 -27.52 -2.76 10.51
N PRO A 4 -27.13 -1.85 9.61
CA PRO A 4 -26.37 -2.22 8.42
C PRO A 4 -25.01 -2.72 8.90
N GLU A 5 -24.76 -4.02 8.76
CA GLU A 5 -23.48 -4.70 8.97
C GLU A 5 -22.72 -4.24 10.24
N SER A 6 -23.05 -4.78 11.40
CA SER A 6 -22.26 -4.52 12.61
C SER A 6 -20.83 -5.02 12.43
N PHE A 7 -19.88 -4.10 12.27
CA PHE A 7 -18.45 -4.39 12.24
C PHE A 7 -17.73 -3.62 13.35
N TYR A 8 -16.56 -4.12 13.73
CA TYR A 8 -15.66 -3.45 14.65
C TYR A 8 -14.54 -2.80 13.85
N ARG A 9 -14.36 -1.49 14.01
CA ARG A 9 -13.19 -0.77 13.48
C ARG A 9 -12.05 -0.83 14.48
N VAL A 10 -10.91 -1.34 14.05
CA VAL A 10 -9.69 -1.47 14.84
C VAL A 10 -8.74 -0.34 14.45
N THR A 11 -8.58 0.63 15.35
CA THR A 11 -7.79 1.84 15.12
C THR A 11 -6.40 1.79 15.78
N LYS A 12 -6.13 0.75 16.57
CA LYS A 12 -4.87 0.52 17.29
C LYS A 12 -4.58 -0.97 17.37
N ASP A 13 -3.30 -1.32 17.51
CA ASP A 13 -2.87 -2.71 17.55
C ASP A 13 -3.57 -3.49 18.66
N ILE A 14 -4.01 -4.70 18.32
CA ILE A 14 -4.57 -5.64 19.28
C ILE A 14 -3.41 -6.50 19.79
N PHE A 15 -3.03 -6.31 21.06
CA PHE A 15 -2.01 -7.12 21.71
C PHE A 15 -2.63 -8.05 22.75
N ILE A 16 -2.36 -9.34 22.62
CA ILE A 16 -2.74 -10.38 23.60
C ILE A 16 -1.45 -10.82 24.31
N PRO A 17 -1.24 -10.43 25.59
CA PRO A 17 -0.03 -10.80 26.33
C PRO A 17 0.00 -12.31 26.67
N PRO A 18 1.14 -12.83 27.15
CA PRO A 18 1.20 -14.18 27.74
C PRO A 18 0.13 -14.33 28.82
N THR A 19 -0.55 -15.48 28.91
CA THR A 19 -1.74 -15.75 29.75
C THR A 19 -3.03 -14.99 29.39
N GLY A 20 -2.96 -13.98 28.52
CA GLY A 20 -4.13 -13.29 27.99
C GLY A 20 -4.96 -14.20 27.09
N ARG A 21 -6.27 -13.94 27.01
CA ARG A 21 -7.19 -14.70 26.16
C ARG A 21 -8.09 -13.77 25.36
N LEU A 22 -8.13 -13.96 24.04
CA LEU A 22 -9.07 -13.29 23.14
C LEU A 22 -9.92 -14.33 22.42
N ILE A 23 -11.24 -14.15 22.48
CA ILE A 23 -12.23 -14.98 21.78
C ILE A 23 -12.97 -14.07 20.81
N ILE A 24 -12.99 -14.46 19.54
CA ILE A 24 -13.76 -13.81 18.49
C ILE A 24 -14.84 -14.79 18.03
N GLU A 25 -16.09 -14.40 18.28
CA GLU A 25 -17.27 -15.22 18.01
C GLU A 25 -17.61 -15.30 16.50
N PRO A 26 -18.40 -16.32 16.07
CA PRO A 26 -18.82 -16.45 14.68
C PRO A 26 -19.48 -15.18 14.12
N GLY A 27 -19.16 -14.87 12.85
CA GLY A 27 -19.75 -13.74 12.12
C GLY A 27 -19.19 -12.36 12.46
N VAL A 28 -18.23 -12.27 13.40
CA VAL A 28 -17.55 -11.01 13.72
C VAL A 28 -16.71 -10.52 12.54
N LYS A 29 -16.83 -9.23 12.24
CA LYS A 29 -16.07 -8.53 11.20
C LYS A 29 -15.21 -7.46 11.85
N LEU A 30 -13.90 -7.53 11.65
CA LEU A 30 -12.90 -6.58 12.15
C LEU A 30 -12.22 -5.89 10.98
N PHE A 31 -12.34 -4.57 10.93
CA PHE A 31 -11.73 -3.73 9.90
C PHE A 31 -10.60 -2.90 10.51
N PHE A 32 -9.37 -3.12 10.06
CA PHE A 32 -8.16 -2.52 10.61
C PHE A 32 -7.76 -1.27 9.83
N ASP A 33 -7.41 -0.19 10.53
CA ASP A 33 -6.76 0.96 9.90
C ASP A 33 -5.38 0.56 9.34
N SER A 34 -4.83 1.37 8.44
CA SER A 34 -3.55 1.05 7.79
C SER A 34 -2.42 0.99 8.83
N GLY A 35 -1.58 -0.03 8.72
CA GLY A 35 -0.46 -0.26 9.66
C GLY A 35 -0.86 -0.85 11.00
N VAL A 36 -2.15 -1.07 11.26
CA VAL A 36 -2.64 -1.70 12.48
C VAL A 36 -2.67 -3.21 12.32
N GLY A 37 -2.24 -3.96 13.34
CA GLY A 37 -2.17 -5.42 13.33
C GLY A 37 -2.75 -6.08 14.58
N LEU A 38 -2.69 -7.41 14.59
CA LEU A 38 -2.99 -8.24 15.76
C LEU A 38 -1.75 -9.05 16.12
N PHE A 39 -1.30 -8.94 17.37
CA PHE A 39 -0.17 -9.70 17.90
C PHE A 39 -0.61 -10.50 19.13
N SER A 40 -0.49 -11.82 19.07
CA SER A 40 -0.84 -12.72 20.16
C SER A 40 0.34 -13.50 20.69
N GLN A 41 0.58 -13.41 22.00
CA GLN A 41 1.47 -14.27 22.78
C GLN A 41 0.70 -15.23 23.71
N GLY A 42 -0.61 -14.99 23.90
CA GLY A 42 -1.52 -15.81 24.71
C GLY A 42 -2.46 -16.68 23.88
N GLU A 43 -3.64 -16.96 24.44
CA GLU A 43 -4.67 -17.80 23.82
C GLU A 43 -5.55 -16.99 22.86
N LEU A 44 -5.57 -17.38 21.58
CA LEU A 44 -6.40 -16.76 20.55
C LEU A 44 -7.41 -17.77 20.00
N LYS A 45 -8.70 -17.50 20.16
CA LYS A 45 -9.79 -18.36 19.66
C LYS A 45 -10.60 -17.64 18.60
N LEU A 46 -10.47 -18.10 17.36
CA LEU A 46 -11.19 -17.61 16.19
C LEU A 46 -12.08 -18.75 15.68
N GLU A 47 -13.30 -18.83 16.19
CA GLU A 47 -14.20 -19.96 15.94
C GLU A 47 -15.38 -19.52 15.07
N GLY A 48 -15.14 -19.33 13.77
CA GLY A 48 -16.18 -19.06 12.79
C GLY A 48 -16.93 -20.32 12.34
N THR A 49 -17.99 -20.12 11.54
CA THR A 49 -18.72 -21.21 10.88
C THR A 49 -18.79 -21.01 9.36
N LEU A 50 -19.24 -22.03 8.62
CA LEU A 50 -19.47 -21.92 7.17
C LEU A 50 -20.44 -20.79 6.80
N THR A 51 -21.48 -20.57 7.60
CA THR A 51 -22.51 -19.56 7.37
C THR A 51 -22.19 -18.22 8.03
N SER A 52 -21.26 -18.19 8.97
CA SER A 52 -20.85 -16.98 9.70
C SER A 52 -19.34 -17.01 9.94
N PRO A 53 -18.55 -16.84 8.87
CA PRO A 53 -17.10 -16.79 8.99
C PRO A 53 -16.67 -15.52 9.75
N ILE A 54 -15.53 -15.60 10.42
CA ILE A 54 -14.87 -14.41 10.99
C ILE A 54 -14.09 -13.72 9.87
N ILE A 55 -14.24 -12.40 9.76
CA ILE A 55 -13.62 -11.61 8.70
C ILE A 55 -12.67 -10.60 9.31
N PHE A 56 -11.40 -10.66 8.90
CA PHE A 56 -10.40 -9.62 9.12
C PHE A 56 -10.13 -8.94 7.78
N ASP A 57 -10.27 -7.62 7.73
CA ASP A 57 -10.06 -6.85 6.50
C ASP A 57 -9.48 -5.47 6.80
N TYR A 58 -9.03 -4.78 5.76
CA TYR A 58 -8.58 -3.39 5.82
C TYR A 58 -9.79 -2.43 5.84
N TYR A 59 -9.81 -1.48 6.78
CA TYR A 59 -10.74 -0.36 6.77
C TYR A 59 -10.34 0.62 5.67
N SER A 60 -10.88 0.42 4.47
CA SER A 60 -10.69 1.37 3.38
C SER A 60 -11.41 2.68 3.72
N GLN A 61 -10.65 3.69 4.17
CA GLN A 61 -11.15 5.06 4.30
C GLN A 61 -11.57 5.64 2.95
N VAL A 62 -11.12 5.02 1.87
CA VAL A 62 -11.50 5.36 0.51
C VAL A 62 -12.67 4.47 0.12
N ARG A 63 -13.87 5.04 -0.06
CA ARG A 63 -14.87 4.42 -0.94
C ARG A 63 -14.28 4.42 -2.35
N LEU A 64 -13.41 3.46 -2.65
CA LEU A 64 -13.11 3.08 -4.02
C LEU A 64 -14.33 2.29 -4.49
N ASN A 65 -15.43 3.01 -4.75
CA ASN A 65 -16.54 2.46 -5.49
C ASN A 65 -15.94 1.93 -6.79
N ASN A 66 -16.04 0.61 -7.01
CA ASN A 66 -15.51 -0.06 -8.19
C ASN A 66 -16.12 0.46 -9.51
N ASP A 67 -17.07 1.39 -9.47
CA ASP A 67 -17.73 1.99 -10.63
C ASP A 67 -17.69 3.54 -10.69
N GLU A 68 -16.92 4.25 -9.84
CA GLU A 68 -16.83 5.73 -9.89
C GLU A 68 -15.41 6.31 -10.12
N ILE A 69 -14.44 5.49 -10.56
CA ILE A 69 -13.22 6.01 -11.22
C ILE A 69 -13.34 5.89 -12.75
N GLN A 70 -14.56 6.09 -13.27
CA GLN A 70 -14.77 6.48 -14.67
C GLN A 70 -15.29 7.92 -14.82
N GLY A 71 -15.43 8.70 -13.75
CA GLY A 71 -16.03 10.03 -13.90
C GLY A 71 -15.78 11.10 -12.86
N HIS A 72 -15.21 10.82 -11.68
CA HIS A 72 -15.12 11.87 -10.64
C HIS A 72 -13.78 11.96 -9.87
N PHE A 73 -12.66 11.86 -10.59
CA PHE A 73 -11.43 12.59 -10.23
C PHE A 73 -10.96 13.46 -11.41
N ILE A 74 -11.91 14.15 -12.05
CA ILE A 74 -11.64 15.38 -12.80
C ILE A 74 -12.70 16.35 -12.32
N ASN A 75 -12.26 17.40 -11.63
CA ASN A 75 -12.94 18.67 -11.33
C ASN A 75 -12.66 19.11 -9.89
N HIS A 76 -11.40 19.44 -9.58
CA HIS A 76 -11.12 20.57 -8.72
C HIS A 76 -9.86 21.28 -9.22
N ALA A 77 -9.95 21.79 -10.46
CA ALA A 77 -9.54 23.16 -10.64
C ALA A 77 -10.60 24.05 -9.97
N ASN A 78 -10.60 24.09 -8.62
CA ASN A 78 -11.09 25.27 -7.94
C ASN A 78 -10.05 26.34 -8.23
N PHE A 79 -10.28 27.07 -9.33
CA PHE A 79 -9.46 28.20 -9.81
C PHE A 79 -9.38 29.39 -8.82
N ASN A 80 -9.80 29.21 -7.56
CA ASN A 80 -9.78 30.23 -6.51
C ASN A 80 -9.01 29.79 -5.25
N LYS A 81 -8.14 28.77 -5.33
CA LYS A 81 -7.15 28.48 -4.28
C LYS A 81 -5.79 28.38 -4.96
N SER A 82 -4.85 29.24 -4.58
CA SER A 82 -3.48 29.29 -5.14
C SER A 82 -2.64 28.05 -4.85
N ILE A 83 -3.14 27.13 -4.01
CA ILE A 83 -2.50 25.88 -3.62
C ILE A 83 -3.49 24.74 -3.86
N PRO A 84 -3.16 23.73 -4.69
CA PRO A 84 -3.98 22.53 -4.83
C PRO A 84 -4.02 21.76 -3.50
N ASN A 85 -5.15 21.13 -3.19
CA ASN A 85 -5.28 20.31 -1.97
C ASN A 85 -4.37 19.05 -1.99
N ASN A 86 -3.77 18.73 -3.13
CA ASN A 86 -2.82 17.64 -3.32
C ASN A 86 -1.56 18.22 -3.98
N THR A 87 -0.42 18.03 -3.34
CA THR A 87 0.92 18.42 -3.78
C THR A 87 1.57 17.38 -4.68
N VAL A 88 1.08 16.14 -4.67
CA VAL A 88 1.61 15.03 -5.46
C VAL A 88 0.49 14.40 -6.28
N ARG A 89 0.79 14.02 -7.53
CA ARG A 89 -0.13 13.27 -8.38
C ARG A 89 0.60 12.34 -9.34
N LEU A 90 -0.14 11.36 -9.86
CA LEU A 90 0.29 10.51 -10.95
C LEU A 90 -0.53 10.80 -12.21
N SER A 91 0.11 11.19 -13.31
CA SER A 91 -0.56 11.52 -14.57
C SER A 91 -0.37 10.43 -15.64
N GLY A 92 -1.35 10.31 -16.54
CA GLY A 92 -1.38 9.25 -17.58
C GLY A 92 -1.52 7.82 -17.04
N GLY A 93 -1.72 7.68 -15.73
CA GLY A 93 -1.68 6.43 -15.00
C GLY A 93 -2.94 5.58 -15.08
N GLU A 94 -2.79 4.28 -14.84
CA GLU A 94 -3.87 3.29 -14.89
C GLU A 94 -3.67 2.22 -13.80
N TRP A 95 -4.78 1.63 -13.35
CA TRP A 95 -4.72 0.47 -12.45
C TRP A 95 -4.29 -0.77 -13.23
N SER A 96 -3.24 -1.43 -12.74
CA SER A 96 -2.85 -2.76 -13.20
C SER A 96 -3.95 -3.76 -12.87
N ARG A 97 -4.51 -4.40 -13.89
CA ARG A 97 -5.58 -5.41 -13.77
C ARG A 97 -5.15 -6.63 -12.96
N ASN A 98 -3.85 -6.91 -12.90
CA ASN A 98 -3.33 -8.16 -12.37
C ASN A 98 -2.71 -8.00 -10.98
N ASN A 99 -2.18 -6.81 -10.66
CA ASN A 99 -1.32 -6.62 -9.49
C ASN A 99 -1.90 -5.63 -8.48
N ASN A 100 -3.10 -5.09 -8.72
CA ASN A 100 -3.76 -4.11 -7.86
C ASN A 100 -2.81 -2.96 -7.46
N SER A 101 -1.99 -2.58 -8.44
CA SER A 101 -1.05 -1.50 -8.38
C SER A 101 -1.52 -0.40 -9.31
N TYR A 102 -1.25 0.83 -8.94
CA TYR A 102 -1.54 2.01 -9.75
C TYR A 102 -0.21 2.62 -10.16
N TYR A 103 0.00 2.77 -11.46
CA TYR A 103 1.21 3.40 -11.98
C TYR A 103 0.85 4.69 -12.69
N GLY A 104 1.80 5.63 -12.76
CA GLY A 104 1.65 6.88 -13.50
C GLY A 104 2.91 7.74 -13.44
N ARG A 105 2.98 8.77 -14.27
CA ARG A 105 4.09 9.74 -14.23
C ARG A 105 3.99 10.59 -12.97
N LEU A 106 5.07 10.65 -12.20
CA LEU A 106 5.14 11.42 -10.97
C LEU A 106 5.24 12.92 -11.27
N GLU A 107 4.28 13.67 -10.73
CA GLU A 107 4.26 15.13 -10.79
C GLU A 107 4.09 15.71 -9.39
N VAL A 108 4.85 16.75 -9.09
CA VAL A 108 4.87 17.43 -7.78
C VAL A 108 4.54 18.90 -7.97
N TRP A 109 3.69 19.45 -7.12
CA TRP A 109 3.38 20.86 -7.06
C TRP A 109 4.51 21.58 -6.33
N ILE A 110 5.17 22.49 -7.04
CA ILE A 110 6.23 23.31 -6.51
C ILE A 110 5.72 24.73 -6.38
N SER A 111 5.89 25.32 -5.19
CA SER A 111 5.61 26.73 -4.94
C SER A 111 6.91 27.52 -4.79
N ARG A 112 7.01 28.66 -5.48
CA ARG A 112 8.20 29.52 -5.51
C ARG A 112 7.80 30.95 -5.20
N ILE A 113 8.63 31.63 -4.42
CA ILE A 113 8.49 33.05 -4.17
C ILE A 113 9.34 33.80 -5.20
N ASN A 114 8.71 34.67 -5.98
CA ASN A 114 9.43 35.62 -6.79
C ASN A 114 10.08 36.67 -5.88
N GLN A 115 11.40 36.66 -5.78
CA GLN A 115 12.14 37.56 -4.88
C GLN A 115 11.96 39.05 -5.22
N ILE A 116 11.58 39.38 -6.47
CA ILE A 116 11.42 40.76 -6.93
C ILE A 116 10.01 41.27 -6.63
N SER A 117 8.97 40.49 -6.97
CA SER A 117 7.58 40.89 -6.77
C SER A 117 7.00 40.46 -5.42
N SER A 118 7.75 39.67 -4.63
CA SER A 118 7.25 38.96 -3.43
C SER A 118 6.01 38.11 -3.70
N SER A 119 5.72 37.79 -4.96
CA SER A 119 4.55 37.00 -5.36
C SER A 119 4.91 35.53 -5.37
N GLU A 120 4.12 34.73 -4.67
CA GLU A 120 4.18 33.28 -4.75
C GLU A 120 3.54 32.80 -6.06
N TYR A 121 4.23 31.97 -6.81
CA TYR A 121 3.69 31.27 -7.97
C TYR A 121 3.98 29.78 -7.84
N GLY A 122 2.96 28.97 -8.13
CA GLY A 122 3.06 27.53 -8.08
C GLY A 122 2.82 26.91 -9.45
N HIS A 123 3.52 25.81 -9.73
CA HIS A 123 3.28 25.00 -10.92
C HIS A 123 3.56 23.54 -10.62
N TRP A 124 2.96 22.66 -11.42
CA TRP A 124 3.35 21.26 -11.43
C TRP A 124 4.72 21.10 -12.10
N ALA A 125 5.54 20.19 -11.58
CA ALA A 125 6.82 19.79 -12.15
C ALA A 125 6.85 18.27 -12.34
N THR A 126 7.48 17.80 -13.41
CA THR A 126 7.77 16.37 -13.58
C THR A 126 9.03 16.01 -12.82
N VAL A 127 9.04 14.81 -12.25
CA VAL A 127 10.22 14.25 -11.59
C VAL A 127 11.01 13.44 -12.59
N CYS A 128 12.33 13.54 -12.57
CA CYS A 128 13.19 12.71 -13.42
C CYS A 128 13.70 11.48 -12.67
N GLU A 129 14.05 10.43 -13.40
CA GLU A 129 14.53 9.19 -12.80
C GLU A 129 15.84 9.34 -12.03
N ASP A 130 16.65 10.36 -12.36
CA ASP A 130 17.96 10.57 -11.73
C ASP A 130 17.85 11.13 -10.31
N GLY A 131 18.52 10.45 -9.37
CA GLY A 131 18.58 10.83 -7.97
C GLY A 131 17.27 10.72 -7.18
N PHE A 132 16.36 9.81 -7.55
CA PHE A 132 15.14 9.53 -6.78
C PHE A 132 15.35 8.41 -5.75
N ASN A 133 15.32 8.75 -4.46
CA ASN A 133 15.63 7.79 -3.39
C ASN A 133 14.39 7.00 -2.88
N LYS A 134 14.62 6.00 -2.01
CA LYS A 134 13.54 5.14 -1.47
C LYS A 134 12.56 5.89 -0.57
N HIS A 135 13.00 6.89 0.18
CA HIS A 135 12.13 7.70 1.04
C HIS A 135 11.20 8.58 0.20
N ALA A 136 11.71 9.14 -0.89
CA ALA A 136 10.93 9.88 -1.88
C ALA A 136 9.84 9.01 -2.51
N LEU A 137 10.17 7.75 -2.86
CA LEU A 137 9.18 6.79 -3.35
C LEU A 137 8.05 6.54 -2.33
N MET A 138 8.39 6.37 -1.05
CA MET A 138 7.40 6.15 -0.01
C MET A 138 6.45 7.33 0.12
N LEU A 139 7.00 8.55 0.22
CA LEU A 139 6.21 9.77 0.30
C LEU A 139 5.34 9.93 -0.94
N ALA A 140 5.90 9.73 -2.14
CA ALA A 140 5.15 9.82 -3.39
C ALA A 140 3.88 8.95 -3.40
N CYS A 141 3.98 7.71 -2.93
CA CYS A 141 2.82 6.83 -2.80
C CYS A 141 1.90 7.21 -1.63
N LEU A 142 2.47 7.62 -0.50
CA LEU A 142 1.72 7.99 0.70
C LEU A 142 0.86 9.25 0.48
N ASN A 143 1.42 10.29 -0.17
CA ASN A 143 0.74 11.54 -0.48
C ASN A 143 -0.49 11.35 -1.40
N ILE A 144 -0.57 10.21 -2.11
CA ILE A 144 -1.73 9.84 -2.93
C ILE A 144 -2.60 8.71 -2.32
N GLY A 145 -2.36 8.35 -1.06
CA GLY A 145 -3.14 7.35 -0.32
C GLY A 145 -2.83 5.90 -0.70
N LEU A 146 -1.67 5.65 -1.29
CA LEU A 146 -1.16 4.33 -1.69
C LEU A 146 0.11 3.98 -0.91
N VAL A 147 0.65 2.78 -1.13
CA VAL A 147 1.88 2.32 -0.48
C VAL A 147 2.93 1.94 -1.51
N ALA A 148 4.19 2.26 -1.20
CA ALA A 148 5.31 1.89 -2.06
C ALA A 148 5.64 0.40 -1.94
N ASN A 149 6.29 -0.15 -2.96
CA ASN A 149 7.04 -1.40 -2.84
C ASN A 149 8.47 -1.17 -3.35
N PRO A 150 9.49 -1.11 -2.46
CA PRO A 150 10.87 -0.85 -2.86
C PRO A 150 11.45 -1.83 -3.89
N LYS A 151 10.84 -3.01 -4.06
CA LYS A 151 11.27 -4.05 -5.01
C LYS A 151 10.49 -4.05 -6.33
N SER A 152 9.32 -3.39 -6.42
CA SER A 152 8.46 -3.44 -7.62
C SER A 152 7.80 -2.10 -7.96
N TRP A 153 8.45 -1.00 -7.61
CA TRP A 153 7.94 0.36 -7.84
C TRP A 153 8.20 0.92 -9.23
N LEU A 154 9.14 0.34 -10.00
CA LEU A 154 9.46 0.83 -11.33
C LEU A 154 8.80 -0.08 -12.38
N PRO A 155 7.81 0.40 -13.16
CA PRO A 155 7.20 -0.39 -14.23
C PRO A 155 8.19 -0.73 -15.34
N PRO A 156 7.93 -1.77 -16.15
CA PRO A 156 8.66 -2.04 -17.39
C PRO A 156 8.66 -0.85 -18.35
N VAL A 157 9.73 -0.70 -19.13
CA VAL A 157 9.96 0.43 -20.06
C VAL A 157 8.74 0.71 -20.96
N SER A 158 8.15 -0.34 -21.55
CA SER A 158 6.98 -0.19 -22.44
C SER A 158 5.77 0.44 -21.75
N ILE A 159 5.55 0.14 -20.47
CA ILE A 159 4.48 0.76 -19.67
C ILE A 159 4.84 2.21 -19.37
N ARG A 160 6.10 2.50 -19.02
CA ARG A 160 6.55 3.87 -18.72
C ARG A 160 6.40 4.78 -19.94
N GLU A 161 6.90 4.38 -21.11
CA GLU A 161 6.79 5.15 -22.35
C GLU A 161 5.34 5.43 -22.75
N ALA A 162 4.48 4.41 -22.68
CA ALA A 162 3.05 4.57 -22.98
C ALA A 162 2.36 5.53 -21.98
N THR A 163 2.73 5.47 -20.70
CA THR A 163 2.22 6.34 -19.64
C THR A 163 2.64 7.79 -19.87
N ILE A 164 3.92 8.03 -20.16
CA ILE A 164 4.45 9.35 -20.48
C ILE A 164 3.74 9.94 -21.70
N ALA A 165 3.54 9.14 -22.76
CA ALA A 165 2.81 9.58 -23.95
C ALA A 165 1.36 9.99 -23.63
N LYS A 166 0.63 9.17 -22.85
CA LYS A 166 -0.72 9.51 -22.37
C LYS A 166 -0.72 10.81 -21.57
N ALA A 167 0.25 10.97 -20.67
CA ALA A 167 0.35 12.13 -19.79
C ALA A 167 0.71 13.43 -20.55
N ASN A 168 1.56 13.35 -21.59
CA ASN A 168 1.89 14.47 -22.47
C ASN A 168 0.67 14.97 -23.27
N ILE A 169 -0.21 14.06 -23.71
CA ILE A 169 -1.46 14.42 -24.38
C ILE A 169 -2.37 15.22 -23.43
N LEU A 170 -2.47 14.80 -22.17
CA LEU A 170 -3.26 15.52 -21.15
C LEU A 170 -2.67 16.92 -20.88
N MET A 171 -1.34 17.02 -20.79
CA MET A 171 -0.63 18.27 -20.55
C MET A 171 -0.84 19.29 -21.69
N ASN A 172 -0.69 18.86 -22.95
CA ASN A 172 -0.87 19.73 -24.12
C ASN A 172 -2.26 20.36 -24.19
N ARG A 173 -3.30 19.64 -23.74
CA ARG A 173 -4.68 20.18 -23.63
C ARG A 173 -4.79 21.29 -22.58
N SER A 174 -4.02 21.20 -21.51
CA SER A 174 -4.04 22.15 -20.39
C SER A 174 -3.20 23.42 -20.62
N ARG A 175 -2.43 23.50 -21.73
CA ARG A 175 -1.46 24.57 -22.03
C ARG A 175 -0.50 24.88 -20.85
N SER A 176 -0.28 23.91 -19.97
CA SER A 176 0.61 24.04 -18.83
C SER A 176 2.01 23.57 -19.22
N SER A 177 3.02 24.40 -19.00
CA SER A 177 4.41 23.97 -19.08
C SER A 177 4.81 23.43 -17.72
N LEU A 178 5.27 22.18 -17.66
CA LEU A 178 5.85 21.61 -16.45
C LEU A 178 7.34 21.95 -16.42
N GLY A 179 7.85 22.35 -15.25
CA GLY A 179 9.30 22.32 -14.98
C GLY A 179 9.77 20.88 -14.71
N HIS A 180 11.07 20.63 -14.73
CA HIS A 180 11.65 19.36 -14.31
C HIS A 180 12.33 19.53 -12.94
N ILE A 181 12.15 18.55 -12.07
CA ILE A 181 12.94 18.41 -10.83
C ILE A 181 13.71 17.09 -10.83
N THR A 182 14.94 17.15 -10.35
CA THR A 182 15.89 16.04 -10.30
C THR A 182 16.49 15.92 -8.91
N TYR A 183 17.11 14.77 -8.60
CA TYR A 183 17.79 14.57 -7.30
C TYR A 183 16.89 14.81 -6.08
N ILE A 184 15.70 14.20 -6.06
CA ILE A 184 14.83 14.25 -4.88
C ILE A 184 15.41 13.34 -3.79
N ASP A 185 16.02 13.96 -2.78
CA ASP A 185 16.63 13.27 -1.64
C ASP A 185 15.85 13.57 -0.35
N CYS A 186 14.95 12.65 0.01
CA CYS A 186 14.22 12.72 1.27
C CYS A 186 14.97 11.98 2.38
N GLN A 187 15.02 12.56 3.58
CA GLN A 187 15.74 12.02 4.74
C GLN A 187 14.86 11.11 5.62
N GLY A 188 13.54 11.14 5.44
CA GLY A 188 12.55 10.28 6.11
C GLY A 188 11.81 10.94 7.28
N TYR A 189 12.03 12.22 7.54
CA TYR A 189 11.25 13.01 8.51
C TYR A 189 10.18 13.89 7.84
N GLU A 190 10.26 14.04 6.53
CA GLU A 190 9.31 14.80 5.72
C GLU A 190 7.93 14.12 5.73
N THR A 191 6.87 14.92 5.64
CA THR A 191 5.49 14.40 5.56
C THR A 191 4.90 14.55 4.17
N ASP A 192 5.54 15.37 3.34
CA ASP A 192 5.14 15.61 1.97
C ASP A 192 6.36 15.58 1.05
N LEU A 193 6.22 14.94 -0.12
CA LEU A 193 7.29 14.85 -1.10
C LEU A 193 7.81 16.24 -1.54
N SER A 194 6.96 17.28 -1.53
CA SER A 194 7.36 18.64 -1.89
C SER A 194 8.29 19.31 -0.86
N GLU A 195 8.43 18.74 0.34
CA GLU A 195 9.31 19.23 1.40
C GLU A 195 10.76 18.72 1.27
N CYS A 196 10.99 17.68 0.47
CA CYS A 196 12.30 17.08 0.30
C CYS A 196 13.28 18.03 -0.42
N GLU A 197 14.58 17.78 -0.25
CA GLU A 197 15.60 18.49 -1.02
C GLU A 197 15.56 18.01 -2.48
N TYR A 198 15.56 18.95 -3.43
CA TYR A 198 15.58 18.66 -4.86
C TYR A 198 16.30 19.73 -5.65
N ASN A 199 16.84 19.34 -6.81
CA ASN A 199 17.40 20.26 -7.78
C ASN A 199 16.32 20.67 -8.79
N TYR A 200 16.20 21.98 -9.00
CA TYR A 200 15.33 22.53 -10.03
C TYR A 200 16.10 22.73 -11.33
N GLU A 201 15.70 22.06 -12.41
CA GLU A 201 16.26 22.29 -13.73
C GLU A 201 15.43 23.33 -14.49
N PRO A 202 16.00 24.50 -14.85
CA PRO A 202 15.30 25.49 -15.64
C PRO A 202 15.00 24.98 -17.06
N ILE A 203 13.89 25.45 -17.65
CA ILE A 203 13.37 25.05 -18.98
C ILE A 203 14.28 25.53 -20.15
N ALA A 204 15.50 25.99 -19.88
CA ALA A 204 16.39 26.60 -20.86
C ALA A 204 17.65 25.76 -21.11
N TYR A 205 17.78 25.24 -22.34
CA TYR A 205 19.03 24.64 -22.85
C TYR A 205 20.21 25.63 -22.74
N PRO A 206 21.45 25.17 -22.47
CA PRO A 206 21.93 23.78 -22.42
C PRO A 206 21.93 23.19 -21.00
N LEU A 207 21.26 23.83 -20.04
CA LEU A 207 21.30 23.44 -18.62
C LEU A 207 20.23 22.41 -18.23
N GLN A 208 19.42 21.97 -19.19
CA GLN A 208 18.41 20.93 -18.99
C GLN A 208 19.01 19.56 -19.27
N THR A 209 19.26 18.79 -18.23
CA THR A 209 19.77 17.41 -18.30
C THR A 209 18.64 16.39 -18.41
N CYS A 210 17.45 16.73 -17.92
CA CYS A 210 16.28 15.86 -18.01
C CYS A 210 15.38 16.18 -19.21
N MET A 211 15.17 15.17 -20.06
CA MET A 211 14.24 15.23 -21.18
C MET A 211 12.92 14.53 -20.84
N ASN A 212 11.83 14.85 -21.54
CA ASN A 212 10.49 14.27 -21.29
C ASN A 212 10.44 12.73 -21.32
N PHE A 213 11.36 12.05 -22.02
CA PHE A 213 11.42 10.58 -22.01
C PHE A 213 12.04 10.01 -20.72
N MET A 214 12.69 10.85 -19.93
CA MET A 214 13.29 10.55 -18.62
C MET A 214 12.34 10.91 -17.46
N ASP A 215 11.11 11.32 -17.77
CA ASP A 215 10.04 11.52 -16.80
C ASP A 215 9.84 10.23 -15.99
N LEU A 216 9.88 10.35 -14.67
CA LEU A 216 9.78 9.24 -13.75
C LEU A 216 8.33 8.73 -13.68
N VAL A 217 8.17 7.45 -14.01
CA VAL A 217 6.91 6.73 -13.82
C VAL A 217 7.10 5.77 -12.66
N ILE A 218 6.27 5.92 -11.63
CA ILE A 218 6.29 5.05 -10.45
C ILE A 218 5.05 4.16 -10.40
N GLN A 219 5.13 3.09 -9.62
CA GLN A 219 4.08 2.14 -9.32
C GLN A 219 3.88 2.05 -7.82
N CYS A 220 2.67 2.38 -7.38
CA CYS A 220 2.23 2.26 -6.00
C CYS A 220 1.19 1.13 -5.88
N HIS A 221 0.99 0.63 -4.67
CA HIS A 221 0.12 -0.51 -4.37
C HIS A 221 -0.99 -0.07 -3.42
N ARG A 222 -2.11 -0.81 -3.36
CA ARG A 222 -3.14 -0.50 -2.37
C ARG A 222 -2.61 -0.66 -0.94
N PRO A 223 -3.02 0.22 -0.01
CA PRO A 223 -2.73 0.03 1.40
C PRO A 223 -3.42 -1.22 1.93
N GLY A 224 -2.84 -1.77 3.00
CA GLY A 224 -3.39 -2.87 3.77
C GLY A 224 -3.17 -2.64 5.26
N TRP A 225 -3.55 -3.65 6.05
CA TRP A 225 -3.27 -3.70 7.48
C TRP A 225 -2.11 -4.66 7.77
N SER A 226 -1.51 -4.58 8.97
CA SER A 226 -0.24 -5.26 9.26
C SER A 226 -0.33 -6.78 9.32
N GLY A 227 -1.54 -7.33 9.38
CA GLY A 227 -1.78 -8.77 9.48
C GLY A 227 -1.81 -9.28 10.91
N ILE A 228 -1.80 -10.61 11.03
CA ILE A 228 -1.88 -11.32 12.31
C ILE A 228 -0.55 -12.00 12.59
N ARG A 229 0.02 -11.77 13.77
CA ARG A 229 1.17 -12.51 14.27
C ARG A 229 0.80 -13.27 15.54
N ILE A 230 1.08 -14.56 15.56
CA ILE A 230 0.83 -15.44 16.70
C ILE A 230 2.15 -16.09 17.10
N THR A 231 2.46 -16.06 18.40
CA THR A 231 3.60 -16.78 18.96
C THR A 231 3.14 -17.63 20.13
N ALA A 232 3.63 -18.88 20.22
CA ALA A 232 3.46 -19.65 21.45
C ALA A 232 4.48 -19.15 22.48
N SER A 233 4.03 -18.38 23.47
CA SER A 233 4.88 -17.89 24.56
C SER A 233 4.76 -18.72 25.84
N ASP A 234 3.76 -19.60 25.94
CA ASP A 234 3.61 -20.54 27.05
C ASP A 234 3.15 -21.93 26.53
N SER A 235 3.32 -22.97 27.33
CA SER A 235 3.01 -24.36 26.97
C SER A 235 1.50 -24.68 26.93
N GLY A 236 0.64 -23.75 27.36
CA GLY A 236 -0.81 -23.90 27.40
C GLY A 236 -1.55 -23.10 26.32
N SER A 237 -0.90 -22.11 25.71
CA SER A 237 -1.39 -21.25 24.65
C SER A 237 -1.74 -22.09 23.44
N ARG A 238 -3.03 -22.31 23.25
CA ARG A 238 -3.59 -23.00 22.08
C ARG A 238 -4.37 -22.01 21.26
N THR A 239 -3.99 -21.85 20.01
CA THR A 239 -4.73 -21.01 19.07
C THR A 239 -5.66 -21.88 18.23
N ILE A 240 -6.93 -21.51 18.13
CA ILE A 240 -7.90 -22.20 17.28
C ILE A 240 -8.31 -21.22 16.17
N ILE A 241 -8.15 -21.65 14.92
CA ILE A 241 -8.55 -20.89 13.74
C ILE A 241 -9.53 -21.75 12.94
N SER A 242 -10.80 -21.38 12.91
CA SER A 242 -11.85 -22.11 12.20
C SER A 242 -12.68 -21.14 11.36
N HIS A 243 -12.83 -21.38 10.05
CA HIS A 243 -13.64 -20.56 9.14
C HIS A 243 -13.33 -19.06 9.23
N VAL A 244 -12.05 -18.73 9.10
CA VAL A 244 -11.53 -17.37 9.15
C VAL A 244 -11.15 -16.90 7.75
N GLN A 245 -11.48 -15.66 7.44
CA GLN A 245 -11.06 -15.00 6.21
C GLN A 245 -10.21 -13.77 6.54
N ILE A 246 -9.01 -13.72 5.96
CA ILE A 246 -8.06 -12.61 6.08
C ILE A 246 -7.94 -11.97 4.71
N HIS A 247 -8.28 -10.69 4.61
CA HIS A 247 -8.25 -9.90 3.38
C HIS A 247 -7.36 -8.66 3.55
N HIS A 248 -6.71 -8.22 2.47
CA HIS A 248 -5.90 -6.98 2.42
C HIS A 248 -4.89 -6.82 3.57
N ALA A 249 -4.33 -7.95 4.03
CA ALA A 249 -3.38 -8.04 5.14
C ALA A 249 -1.95 -8.19 4.63
N GLY A 250 -0.98 -7.75 5.42
CA GLY A 250 0.43 -7.77 5.08
C GLY A 250 0.83 -6.43 4.47
N LEU A 251 1.42 -5.58 5.30
CA LEU A 251 1.82 -4.23 4.93
C LEU A 251 3.34 -4.10 4.89
N LEU A 252 3.83 -3.23 4.00
CA LEU A 252 5.17 -2.68 4.09
C LEU A 252 5.26 -1.82 5.37
N ASP A 253 6.00 -2.28 6.37
CA ASP A 253 6.37 -1.44 7.51
C ASP A 253 7.22 -0.28 6.99
N TYR A 254 6.68 0.94 7.03
CA TYR A 254 7.35 2.15 6.52
C TYR A 254 8.66 2.44 7.25
N THR A 255 8.82 1.98 8.49
CA THR A 255 10.06 2.18 9.26
C THR A 255 11.15 1.18 8.85
N ARG A 256 10.77 -0.01 8.39
CA ARG A 256 11.70 -1.10 8.10
C ARG A 256 11.87 -1.39 6.61
N LEU A 257 11.02 -0.82 5.75
CA LEU A 257 10.98 -1.12 4.31
C LEU A 257 10.82 -2.62 4.01
N GLU A 258 10.21 -3.35 4.95
CA GLU A 258 10.03 -4.79 4.88
C GLU A 258 8.54 -5.14 4.84
N TYR A 259 8.22 -6.13 4.02
CA TYR A 259 6.88 -6.68 3.95
C TYR A 259 6.63 -7.55 5.17
N MET A 260 5.64 -7.18 5.97
CA MET A 260 5.12 -8.06 7.00
C MET A 260 4.16 -9.07 6.38
N PRO A 261 4.23 -10.34 6.80
CA PRO A 261 3.30 -11.36 6.35
C PRO A 261 1.88 -11.03 6.83
N SER A 262 0.88 -11.40 6.02
CA SER A 262 -0.54 -11.33 6.35
C SER A 262 -0.89 -12.19 7.57
N LEU A 263 -0.21 -13.34 7.69
CA LEU A 263 -0.27 -14.22 8.84
C LEU A 263 1.13 -14.76 9.13
N GLN A 264 1.62 -14.49 10.34
CA GLN A 264 2.84 -15.04 10.90
C GLN A 264 2.51 -15.96 12.07
N LEU A 265 2.98 -17.20 12.01
CA LEU A 265 2.81 -18.19 13.07
C LEU A 265 4.20 -18.64 13.54
N ASP A 266 4.64 -18.15 14.69
CA ASP A 266 5.93 -18.48 15.30
C ASP A 266 5.72 -19.52 16.42
N TYR A 267 6.31 -20.71 16.32
CA TYR A 267 6.14 -21.79 17.30
C TYR A 267 4.68 -22.19 17.57
N PHE A 268 3.82 -22.12 16.56
CA PHE A 268 2.38 -22.28 16.72
C PHE A 268 2.00 -23.66 17.28
N SER A 269 1.10 -23.63 18.29
CA SER A 269 0.42 -24.78 18.85
C SER A 269 -1.07 -24.54 18.80
N GLY A 270 -1.83 -25.41 18.12
CA GLY A 270 -3.23 -25.14 17.84
C GLY A 270 -3.81 -25.95 16.69
N THR A 271 -4.99 -25.54 16.25
CA THR A 271 -5.69 -26.12 15.10
C THR A 271 -6.08 -25.04 14.11
N ILE A 272 -5.92 -25.35 12.82
CA ILE A 272 -6.37 -24.50 11.71
C ILE A 272 -7.29 -25.32 10.81
N ASN A 273 -8.52 -24.85 10.64
CA ASN A 273 -9.55 -25.46 9.82
C ASN A 273 -10.22 -24.37 8.97
N LYS A 274 -10.24 -24.53 7.64
CA LYS A 274 -10.88 -23.57 6.72
C LYS A 274 -10.43 -22.12 6.93
N LEU A 275 -9.12 -21.89 6.95
CA LEU A 275 -8.55 -20.55 6.87
C LEU A 275 -8.40 -20.15 5.40
N LYS A 276 -8.95 -18.99 5.03
CA LYS A 276 -8.78 -18.37 3.72
C LYS A 276 -7.99 -17.08 3.85
N VAL A 277 -6.84 -17.00 3.20
CA VAL A 277 -6.08 -15.75 3.07
C VAL A 277 -6.18 -15.27 1.62
N ILE A 278 -6.76 -14.09 1.42
CA ILE A 278 -6.88 -13.44 0.11
C ILE A 278 -5.74 -12.44 -0.04
N CYS A 279 -4.74 -12.86 -0.81
CA CYS A 279 -3.58 -12.08 -1.21
C CYS A 279 -3.63 -11.81 -2.71
N LEU A 280 -3.03 -10.70 -3.16
CA LEU A 280 -2.85 -10.42 -4.59
C LEU A 280 -1.66 -11.18 -5.19
N TRP A 281 -0.72 -11.61 -4.36
CA TRP A 281 0.40 -12.49 -4.70
C TRP A 281 0.83 -13.24 -3.45
N ILE A 282 1.26 -14.50 -3.51
CA ILE A 282 1.58 -15.29 -2.31
C ILE A 282 3.03 -15.76 -2.37
N VAL A 283 3.81 -15.48 -1.33
CA VAL A 283 5.04 -16.22 -1.02
C VAL A 283 4.78 -16.96 0.28
N VAL A 284 4.68 -18.29 0.17
CA VAL A 284 4.71 -19.16 1.34
C VAL A 284 6.14 -19.64 1.53
N SER A 285 6.81 -19.16 2.56
CA SER A 285 8.11 -19.69 2.95
C SER A 285 7.89 -20.89 3.88
N TYR A 286 7.85 -22.10 3.32
CA TYR A 286 8.01 -23.35 4.08
C TYR A 286 9.14 -24.19 3.48
N PHE A 287 9.88 -24.88 4.35
CA PHE A 287 10.41 -26.19 3.98
C PHE A 287 9.21 -27.10 3.69
N LEU A 288 9.06 -27.47 2.42
CA LEU A 288 8.11 -28.42 1.80
C LEU A 288 6.78 -27.85 1.24
N TYR A 289 6.76 -27.91 -0.10
CA TYR A 289 5.70 -27.81 -1.10
C TYR A 289 5.21 -26.42 -1.56
N SER A 290 5.51 -26.18 -2.84
CA SER A 290 5.01 -25.11 -3.70
C SER A 290 3.55 -25.37 -4.09
N PHE A 291 2.70 -24.35 -4.01
CA PHE A 291 1.44 -24.30 -4.74
C PHE A 291 1.25 -22.93 -5.38
N VAL A 292 0.98 -22.93 -6.67
CA VAL A 292 0.57 -21.79 -7.47
C VAL A 292 -0.96 -21.75 -7.48
N ASN A 293 -1.57 -20.84 -6.72
CA ASN A 293 -2.89 -20.24 -7.01
C ASN A 293 -3.22 -19.11 -5.99
N TYR A 294 -4.01 -18.13 -6.45
CA TYR A 294 -4.28 -16.81 -5.86
C TYR A 294 -4.96 -16.78 -4.47
N ASN A 295 -5.21 -17.93 -3.84
CA ASN A 295 -5.75 -18.05 -2.49
C ASN A 295 -5.04 -19.20 -1.78
N ILE A 296 -4.58 -18.99 -0.54
CA ILE A 296 -4.24 -20.13 0.32
C ILE A 296 -5.49 -20.51 1.10
N VAL A 297 -5.96 -21.72 0.87
CA VAL A 297 -6.97 -22.36 1.71
C VAL A 297 -6.26 -23.44 2.50
N PHE A 298 -6.11 -23.25 3.81
CA PHE A 298 -5.74 -24.35 4.69
C PHE A 298 -7.01 -25.13 5.02
N ASP A 299 -7.16 -26.29 4.41
CA ASP A 299 -8.32 -27.14 4.64
C ASP A 299 -8.26 -27.83 6.01
N TYR A 300 -7.08 -28.24 6.49
CA TYR A 300 -6.91 -28.83 7.82
C TYR A 300 -5.43 -28.88 8.26
N LEU A 301 -5.13 -28.42 9.47
CA LEU A 301 -3.86 -28.59 10.19
C LEU A 301 -4.19 -28.88 11.66
N GLU A 302 -3.84 -30.07 12.14
CA GLU A 302 -4.08 -30.54 13.50
C GLU A 302 -2.81 -31.17 14.07
N ASN A 303 -2.50 -30.88 15.34
CA ASN A 303 -1.39 -31.49 16.09
C ASN A 303 0.03 -31.31 15.49
N SER A 304 0.28 -30.20 14.78
CA SER A 304 1.61 -29.86 14.27
C SER A 304 2.27 -28.76 15.10
N ILE A 305 3.51 -28.98 15.56
CA ILE A 305 4.39 -27.89 16.01
C ILE A 305 4.89 -27.20 14.75
N VAL A 306 4.43 -25.98 14.48
CA VAL A 306 4.91 -25.24 13.33
C VAL A 306 5.99 -24.26 13.77
N LEU A 307 7.23 -24.49 13.32
CA LEU A 307 8.39 -23.69 13.72
C LEU A 307 8.21 -22.22 13.31
N THR A 308 7.92 -21.96 12.03
CA THR A 308 7.53 -20.65 11.53
C THR A 308 6.71 -20.81 10.25
N VAL A 309 5.61 -20.05 10.15
CA VAL A 309 4.83 -19.88 8.92
C VAL A 309 4.78 -18.42 8.60
N ASN A 310 5.21 -18.05 7.40
CA ASN A 310 4.98 -16.72 6.87
C ASN A 310 4.14 -16.85 5.61
N ILE A 311 2.91 -16.32 5.69
CA ILE A 311 2.08 -16.09 4.52
C ILE A 311 2.24 -14.63 4.15
N ALA A 312 3.10 -14.34 3.18
CA ALA A 312 3.33 -12.98 2.71
C ALA A 312 2.56 -12.70 1.42
N CYS A 313 1.93 -11.52 1.34
CA CYS A 313 1.43 -11.03 0.08
C CYS A 313 2.55 -10.29 -0.69
N HIS A 314 3.18 -10.89 -1.72
CA HIS A 314 4.38 -10.30 -2.38
C HIS A 314 4.37 -10.35 -3.90
N SER A 315 4.47 -9.20 -4.59
CA SER A 315 4.70 -9.19 -6.04
C SER A 315 6.12 -9.68 -6.39
N TYR A 316 6.27 -10.85 -6.99
CA TYR A 316 7.48 -11.20 -7.74
C TYR A 316 7.25 -10.88 -9.22
N GLY A 317 8.03 -9.93 -9.75
CA GLY A 317 8.37 -9.96 -11.15
C GLY A 317 9.42 -11.05 -11.34
N THR A 318 9.10 -12.07 -12.13
CA THR A 318 10.07 -13.03 -12.64
C THR A 318 11.16 -12.28 -13.40
N LEU A 319 12.42 -12.53 -13.05
CA LEU A 319 13.56 -12.36 -13.96
C LEU A 319 13.38 -13.31 -15.15
#